data_AF-A0A3N5T616-F1
#
_entry.id   AF-A0A3N5T616-F1
#
_cell.length_a   1.000
_cell.length_b   1.000
_cell.length_c   1.000
_cell.angle_alpha   90.00
_cell.angle_beta   90.00
_cell.angle_gamma   90.00
#
_symmetry.space_group_name_H-M   'P 1'
#
loop_
_entity.id
_entity.type
_entity.pdbx_description
1 polymer ?
#
loop_
_entity_poly.entity_id
_entity_poly.type
_entity_poly.pdbx_seq_one_letter_code
_entity_poly.pdbx_strand_id
1 'polypeptide(L)' 'VSSTRNAGTIIAATFLKTFVESTPWAHIDIAGTSWGSKERGYRPKNATGYGVRLFIETIKTLTI' A
#
# COMPACT_ATOMS: atom_id res chain seq x y z
N VAL A 1 8.92 14.64 9.51
CA VAL A 1 7.59 14.02 9.29
C VAL A 1 6.74 14.37 10.50
N SER A 2 5.54 14.92 10.28
CA SER A 2 4.66 15.59 11.26
C SER A 2 4.76 15.09 12.72
N SER A 3 5.05 15.99 13.66
CA SER A 3 4.98 15.75 15.11
C SER A 3 3.54 15.77 15.66
N THR A 4 2.55 16.09 14.81
CA THR A 4 1.12 16.00 15.12
C THR A 4 0.55 14.70 14.56
N ARG A 5 -0.19 13.96 15.41
CA ARG A 5 -0.71 12.60 15.16
C ARG A 5 -1.77 12.48 14.07
N ASN A 6 -2.12 13.55 13.37
CA ASN A 6 -3.26 13.57 12.47
C ASN A 6 -2.80 13.38 11.01
N ALA A 7 -3.51 12.51 10.27
CA ALA A 7 -3.38 12.32 8.82
C ALA A 7 -2.00 11.88 8.29
N GLY A 8 -1.19 11.17 9.09
CA GLY A 8 0.16 10.73 8.70
C GLY A 8 0.24 10.00 7.34
N THR A 9 -0.71 9.10 7.05
CA THR A 9 -0.80 8.39 5.76
C THR A 9 -1.01 9.33 4.57
N ILE A 10 -1.90 10.33 4.70
CA ILE A 10 -2.20 11.27 3.62
C ILE A 10 -1.02 12.24 3.40
N ILE A 11 -0.38 12.68 4.48
CA ILE A 11 0.81 13.53 4.42
C ILE A 11 1.95 12.79 3.72
N ALA A 12 2.18 11.51 4.04
CA ALA A 12 3.20 10.70 3.39
C ALA A 12 2.91 10.51 1.89
N ALA A 13 1.66 10.19 1.52
CA ALA A 13 1.27 10.07 0.12
C ALA A 13 1.46 11.37 -0.67
N THR A 14 1.09 12.52 -0.05
CA THR A 14 1.28 13.85 -0.64
C THR A 14 2.76 14.18 -0.82
N PHE A 15 3.59 13.84 0.16
CA PHE A 15 5.04 13.99 0.07
C PHE A 15 5.61 13.16 -1.09
N LEU A 16 5.21 11.89 -1.25
CA LEU A 16 5.68 11.07 -2.37
C LEU A 16 5.24 11.64 -3.73
N LYS A 17 4.02 12.18 -3.82
CA LYS A 17 3.48 12.76 -5.05
C LYS A 17 4.34 13.89 -5.63
N THR A 18 5.07 14.64 -4.80
CA THR A 18 5.92 15.75 -5.30
C THR A 18 7.08 15.27 -6.17
N PHE A 19 7.41 13.98 -6.15
CA PHE A 19 8.53 13.39 -6.89
C PHE A 19 8.11 12.60 -8.15
N VAL A 20 6.81 12.53 -8.44
CA VAL A 20 6.25 11.67 -9.50
C VAL A 20 6.10 12.42 -10.83
N GLU A 21 6.10 13.75 -10.80
CA GLU A 21 5.98 14.65 -11.96
C GLU A 21 4.74 14.31 -12.83
N SER A 22 4.94 14.05 -14.13
CA SER A 22 3.88 13.72 -15.10
C SER A 22 3.59 12.22 -15.20
N THR A 23 4.29 11.37 -14.45
CA THR A 23 4.15 9.92 -14.55
C THR A 23 2.83 9.45 -13.94
N PRO A 24 1.99 8.68 -14.67
CA PRO A 24 0.82 8.03 -14.07
C PRO A 24 1.23 7.16 -12.89
N TRP A 25 0.61 7.37 -11.72
CA TRP A 25 1.09 6.77 -10.48
C TRP A 25 -0.02 6.46 -9.49
N ALA A 26 0.22 5.42 -8.70
CA ALA A 26 -0.60 5.04 -7.56
C ALA A 26 0.29 4.71 -6.35
N HIS A 27 -0.16 5.10 -5.16
CA HIS A 27 0.43 4.72 -3.88
C HIS A 27 -0.52 3.78 -3.13
N ILE A 28 0.01 2.63 -2.69
CA ILE A 28 -0.72 1.65 -1.91
C ILE A 28 0.01 1.47 -0.58
N ASP A 29 -0.48 2.12 0.48
CA ASP A 29 0.03 1.95 1.84
C ASP A 29 -0.49 0.62 2.43
N ILE A 30 0.42 -0.30 2.71
CA ILE A 30 0.12 -1.64 3.26
C ILE A 30 0.61 -1.83 4.70
N ALA A 31 1.05 -0.77 5.38
CA ALA A 31 1.61 -0.89 6.72
C ALA A 31 0.67 -1.66 7.67
N GLY A 32 -0.63 -1.32 7.66
CA GLY A 32 -1.64 -1.97 8.49
C GLY A 32 -2.05 -3.39 8.06
N THR A 33 -1.80 -3.79 6.81
CA THR A 33 -2.21 -5.10 6.27
C THR A 33 -1.06 -6.08 6.11
N SER A 34 0.19 -5.62 6.13
CA SER A 34 1.40 -6.41 5.92
C SER A 34 1.61 -7.51 6.97
N TRP A 35 1.14 -7.29 8.21
CA TRP A 35 1.27 -8.22 9.33
C TRP A 35 -0.08 -8.51 10.00
N GLY A 36 -0.36 -9.79 10.24
CA GLY A 36 -1.51 -10.26 11.00
C GLY A 36 -1.08 -10.94 12.31
N SER A 37 -1.71 -10.61 13.43
CA SER A 37 -1.40 -11.24 14.73
C SER A 37 -1.95 -12.66 14.89
N LYS A 38 -2.86 -13.07 14.00
CA LYS A 38 -3.53 -14.37 14.00
C LYS A 38 -3.72 -14.83 12.56
N GLU A 39 -3.82 -16.14 12.38
CA GLU A 39 -4.25 -16.75 11.13
C GLU A 39 -5.69 -16.34 10.79
N ARG A 40 -5.96 -16.11 9.51
CA ARG A 40 -7.29 -15.71 9.00
C ARG A 40 -7.56 -16.32 7.63
N GLY A 41 -8.39 -17.36 7.59
CA GLY A 41 -8.72 -18.06 6.34
C GLY A 41 -7.45 -18.61 5.69
N TYR A 42 -7.17 -18.20 4.45
CA TYR A 42 -5.94 -18.59 3.73
C TYR A 42 -4.69 -17.78 4.13
N ARG A 43 -4.80 -16.79 5.02
CA ARG A 43 -3.67 -15.92 5.41
C ARG A 43 -3.00 -16.45 6.68
N PRO A 44 -1.70 -16.73 6.67
CA PRO A 44 -0.99 -17.21 7.84
C PRO A 44 -0.87 -16.11 8.91
N LYS A 45 -0.52 -16.52 10.13
CA LYS A 45 -0.04 -15.60 11.16
C LYS A 45 1.25 -14.91 10.68
N ASN A 46 1.45 -13.67 11.12
CA ASN A 46 2.56 -12.78 10.76
C ASN A 46 2.44 -12.25 9.31
N ALA A 47 3.45 -12.44 8.47
CA ALA A 47 3.50 -11.86 7.13
C ALA A 47 2.32 -12.35 6.27
N THR A 48 1.44 -11.43 5.86
CA THR A 48 0.16 -11.80 5.23
C THR A 48 0.25 -11.98 3.71
N GLY A 49 1.30 -11.46 3.08
CA GLY A 49 1.41 -11.38 1.62
C GLY A 49 0.37 -10.46 0.96
N TYR A 50 -0.23 -9.52 1.72
CA TYR A 50 -1.22 -8.59 1.19
C TYR A 50 -0.66 -7.78 0.01
N GLY A 51 -1.49 -7.57 -1.02
CA GLY A 51 -1.12 -6.82 -2.22
C GLY A 51 -0.57 -7.68 -3.37
N VAL A 52 0.01 -8.86 -3.12
CA VAL A 52 0.62 -9.68 -4.19
C VAL A 52 -0.38 -10.03 -5.30
N ARG A 53 -1.55 -10.58 -4.93
CA ARG A 53 -2.58 -10.91 -5.92
C ARG A 53 -3.19 -9.67 -6.59
N LEU A 54 -3.30 -8.56 -5.86
CA LEU A 54 -3.75 -7.28 -6.42
C LEU A 54 -2.80 -6.83 -7.52
N PHE A 55 -1.49 -6.79 -7.26
CA PHE A 55 -0.50 -6.39 -8.25
C PHE A 55 -0.46 -7.33 -9.46
N ILE A 56 -0.52 -8.66 -9.24
CA ILE A 56 -0.57 -9.62 -10.35
C ILE A 56 -1.79 -9.37 -11.23
N GLU A 57 -2.96 -9.15 -10.62
CA GLU A 57 -4.18 -8.90 -11.38
C GLU A 57 -4.13 -7.56 -12.10
N THR A 58 -3.69 -6.50 -11.43
CA THR A 58 -3.49 -5.19 -12.03
C THR A 58 -2.57 -5.29 -13.26
N ILE A 59 -1.43 -5.98 -13.17
CA ILE A 59 -0.52 -6.13 -14.32
C ILE A 59 -1.19 -6.88 -15.47
N LYS A 60 -2.06 -7.86 -15.19
CA LYS A 60 -2.77 -8.62 -16.23
C LYS A 60 -3.87 -7.81 -16.92
N THR A 61 -4.56 -6.96 -16.17
CA THR A 61 -5.75 -6.25 -16.67
C THR A 61 -5.47 -4.83 -17.12
N LEU A 62 -4.42 -4.21 -16.58
CA LEU A 62 -4.07 -2.83 -16.89
C LEU A 62 -3.56 -2.77 -18.33
N THR A 63 -4.39 -2.20 -19.19
CA THR A 63 -3.97 -1.77 -20.52
C THR A 63 -3.51 -0.32 -20.39
N ILE A 64 -2.28 -0.05 -20.78
CA ILE A 64 -1.65 1.29 -20.75
C ILE A 64 -1.72 1.89 -22.16
#